data_AF-A0A957W0F2-F1
#
_entry.id   AF-A0A957W0F2-F1
#
_cell.length_a   1.000
_cell.length_b   1.000
_cell.length_c   1.000
_cell.angle_alpha   90.00
_cell.angle_beta   90.00
_cell.angle_gamma   90.00
#
_symmetry.space_group_name_H-M   'P 1'
#
loop_
_entity.id
_entity.type
_entity.pdbx_description
1 polymer ?
#
loop_
_entity_poly.entity_id
_entity_poly.type
_entity_poly.pdbx_seq_one_letter_code
_entity_poly.pdbx_strand_id
1 'polypeptide(L)'
;MRREFAEVSTGGVLWPAGLGPITRRWVGRQVRLSGSTLLLGAALFGLFVTLLALIQFSTPNLAGNDGYYHIKLAQVMGQEGLRPPFPWLPLTVLAPDRYVDHHWLYHMLLIPFTWSDLRLGAKWASVILPALTFLTGWVLLRGQ
;
A
#
# COMPACT_ATOMS: atom_id res chain seq x y z
N MET A 1 -22.67 25.13 -59.05
CA MET A 1 -23.44 23.97 -59.53
C MET A 1 -22.73 22.73 -58.98
N ARG A 2 -23.47 21.91 -58.22
CA ARG A 2 -23.14 20.57 -57.67
C ARG A 2 -21.97 20.42 -56.68
N ARG A 3 -22.36 20.28 -55.41
CA ARG A 3 -21.64 19.49 -54.40
C ARG A 3 -21.74 18.02 -54.82
N GLU A 4 -20.62 17.31 -54.94
CA GLU A 4 -20.61 15.85 -54.91
C GLU A 4 -19.91 15.44 -53.62
N PHE A 5 -20.72 15.00 -52.65
CA PHE A 5 -20.26 14.28 -51.48
C PHE A 5 -19.89 12.88 -51.95
N ALA A 6 -18.61 12.51 -51.85
CA ALA A 6 -18.23 11.11 -51.94
C ALA A 6 -18.79 10.39 -50.71
N GLU A 7 -19.67 9.41 -50.94
CA GLU A 7 -20.04 8.39 -49.97
C GLU A 7 -18.76 7.73 -49.45
N VAL A 8 -18.43 8.00 -48.18
CA VAL A 8 -17.49 7.16 -47.44
C VAL A 8 -18.18 5.83 -47.25
N SER A 9 -17.81 4.83 -48.05
CA SER A 9 -18.25 3.45 -47.84
C SER A 9 -17.92 3.08 -46.40
N THR A 10 -18.91 2.65 -45.64
CA THR A 10 -18.73 2.03 -44.33
C THR A 10 -17.96 0.72 -44.56
N GLY A 11 -16.64 0.84 -44.64
CA GLY A 11 -15.71 -0.27 -44.63
C GLY A 11 -15.94 -1.00 -43.32
N GLY A 12 -16.78 -2.03 -43.38
CA GLY A 12 -16.97 -2.97 -42.30
C GLY A 12 -15.59 -3.46 -41.90
N VAL A 13 -15.15 -3.02 -40.73
CA VAL A 13 -13.94 -3.54 -40.13
C VAL A 13 -14.17 -5.05 -40.03
N LEU A 14 -13.38 -5.83 -40.79
CA LEU A 14 -13.43 -7.27 -40.78
C LEU A 14 -12.72 -7.72 -39.50
N TRP A 15 -13.49 -8.08 -38.48
CA TRP A 15 -12.94 -8.84 -37.36
C TRP A 15 -12.40 -10.16 -37.93
N PRO A 16 -11.17 -10.59 -37.58
CA PRO A 16 -10.74 -11.94 -37.90
C PRO A 16 -11.72 -12.91 -37.23
N ALA A 17 -12.39 -13.73 -38.05
CA ALA A 17 -13.24 -14.83 -37.59
C ALA A 17 -12.36 -15.81 -36.79
N GLY A 18 -12.35 -15.67 -35.47
CA GLY A 18 -11.49 -16.46 -34.59
C GLY A 18 -11.30 -15.90 -33.20
N LEU A 19 -11.52 -14.60 -32.98
CA LEU A 19 -11.59 -14.04 -31.63
C LEU A 19 -13.05 -14.02 -31.18
N GLY A 20 -13.54 -15.16 -30.72
CA GLY A 20 -14.79 -15.24 -29.97
C GLY A 20 -14.79 -14.23 -28.81
N PRO A 21 -15.96 -13.83 -28.29
CA PRO A 21 -16.02 -12.92 -27.16
C PRO A 21 -15.11 -13.47 -26.07
N ILE A 22 -14.15 -12.65 -25.60
CA ILE A 22 -13.36 -12.97 -24.42
C ILE A 22 -14.39 -13.09 -23.29
N THR A 23 -14.93 -14.30 -23.09
CA THR A 23 -15.72 -14.62 -21.93
C THR A 23 -14.74 -14.55 -20.79
N ARG A 24 -14.62 -13.37 -20.17
CA ARG A 24 -14.00 -13.21 -18.87
C ARG A 24 -14.82 -14.06 -17.92
N ARG A 25 -14.52 -15.36 -17.86
CA ARG A 25 -14.96 -16.22 -16.80
C ARG A 25 -14.15 -15.74 -15.60
N TRP A 26 -14.68 -14.72 -14.94
CA TRP A 26 -14.28 -14.36 -13.59
C TRP A 26 -14.51 -15.62 -12.77
N VAL A 27 -13.49 -16.47 -12.64
CA VAL A 27 -13.48 -17.55 -11.65
C VAL A 27 -13.31 -16.84 -10.31
N GLY A 28 -14.39 -16.23 -9.84
CA GLY A 28 -14.46 -15.65 -8.52
C GLY A 28 -14.34 -16.80 -7.55
N ARG A 29 -13.12 -17.03 -7.04
CA ARG A 29 -12.90 -17.96 -5.94
C ARG A 29 -13.73 -17.45 -4.76
N GLN A 30 -14.78 -18.19 -4.43
CA GLN A 30 -15.61 -17.88 -3.27
C GLN A 30 -14.78 -18.13 -2.01
N VAL A 31 -14.28 -17.06 -1.39
CA VAL A 31 -13.61 -17.15 -0.08
C VAL A 31 -14.68 -17.39 0.96
N ARG A 32 -14.85 -18.65 1.39
CA ARG A 32 -15.73 -18.97 2.52
C ARG A 32 -15.03 -18.56 3.82
N LEU A 33 -15.64 -17.62 4.55
CA LEU A 33 -15.25 -17.27 5.90
C LEU A 33 -16.06 -18.12 6.87
N SER A 34 -15.42 -19.05 7.56
CA SER A 34 -16.01 -19.76 8.70
C SER A 34 -15.60 -19.09 10.01
N GLY A 35 -16.36 -19.34 11.09
CA GLY A 35 -15.95 -18.88 12.44
C GLY A 35 -14.54 -19.38 12.81
N SER A 36 -14.23 -20.65 12.53
CA SER A 36 -12.90 -21.22 12.73
C SER A 36 -11.80 -20.52 11.93
N THR A 37 -12.11 -20.10 10.69
CA THR A 37 -11.18 -19.33 9.86
C THR A 37 -10.88 -17.96 10.46
N LEU A 38 -11.92 -17.26 10.93
CA LEU A 38 -11.76 -15.94 11.53
C LEU A 38 -10.96 -16.03 12.84
N LEU A 39 -11.23 -17.04 13.66
CA LEU A 39 -10.48 -17.32 14.88
C LEU A 39 -9.02 -17.62 14.60
N LEU A 40 -8.73 -18.47 13.60
CA LEU A 40 -7.35 -18.76 13.21
C LEU A 40 -6.64 -17.51 12.68
N GLY A 41 -7.29 -16.70 11.85
CA GLY A 41 -6.72 -15.43 11.37
C GLY A 41 -6.42 -14.46 12.50
N ALA A 42 -7.34 -14.29 13.45
CA ALA A 42 -7.14 -13.46 14.63
C ALA A 42 -6.00 -13.99 15.52
N ALA A 43 -5.92 -15.31 15.72
CA ALA A 43 -4.84 -15.93 16.48
C ALA A 43 -3.48 -15.72 15.81
N LEU A 44 -3.39 -15.87 14.48
CA LEU A 44 -2.17 -15.60 13.72
C LEU A 44 -1.77 -14.12 13.79
N PHE A 45 -2.73 -13.21 13.62
CA PHE A 45 -2.47 -11.79 13.75
C PHE A 45 -1.94 -11.45 15.15
N GLY A 46 -2.61 -11.94 16.20
CA GLY A 46 -2.18 -11.77 17.59
C GLY A 46 -0.77 -12.33 17.83
N LEU A 47 -0.48 -13.53 17.33
CA LEU A 47 0.85 -14.14 17.41
C LEU A 47 1.93 -13.24 16.78
N PHE A 48 1.72 -12.76 15.55
CA PHE A 48 2.71 -11.89 14.90
C PHE A 48 2.85 -10.53 15.60
N VAL A 49 1.75 -9.93 16.07
CA VAL A 49 1.80 -8.70 16.88
C VAL A 49 2.62 -8.93 18.14
N THR A 50 2.40 -10.01 18.88
CA THR A 50 3.16 -10.32 20.09
C THR A 50 4.65 -10.50 19.80
N LEU A 51 5.01 -11.33 18.82
CA LEU A 51 6.41 -11.60 18.49
C LEU A 51 7.15 -10.33 18.04
N LEU A 52 6.54 -9.54 17.15
CA LEU A 52 7.14 -8.29 16.68
C LEU A 52 7.20 -7.24 17.78
N ALA A 53 6.19 -7.16 18.66
CA ALA A 53 6.21 -6.25 19.80
C ALA A 53 7.31 -6.61 20.79
N LEU A 54 7.54 -7.90 21.08
CA LEU A 54 8.63 -8.33 21.96
C LEU A 54 9.99 -7.86 21.45
N ILE A 55 10.22 -7.97 20.14
CA ILE A 55 11.45 -7.46 19.51
C ILE A 55 11.48 -5.94 19.60
N GLN A 56 10.42 -5.27 19.13
CA GLN A 56 10.46 -3.83 18.94
C GLN A 56 10.45 -3.05 20.26
N PHE A 57 9.89 -3.62 21.32
CA PHE A 57 9.89 -3.05 22.66
C PHE A 57 11.01 -3.57 23.59
N SER A 58 11.93 -4.39 23.07
CA SER A 58 13.13 -4.83 23.82
C SER A 58 14.10 -3.67 24.15
N THR A 59 14.02 -2.57 23.40
CA THR A 59 14.76 -1.33 23.65
C THR A 59 13.79 -0.18 23.88
N PRO A 60 14.20 0.91 24.57
CA PRO A 60 13.38 2.11 24.62
C PRO A 60 13.21 2.71 23.22
N ASN A 61 14.29 2.82 22.45
CA ASN A 61 14.30 3.53 21.17
C ASN A 61 14.06 2.62 19.96
N LEU A 62 13.76 3.22 18.81
CA LEU A 62 13.69 2.49 17.54
C LEU A 62 15.07 1.94 17.18
N ALA A 63 15.10 0.82 16.46
CA ALA A 63 16.32 0.33 15.85
C ALA A 63 16.74 1.28 14.70
N GLY A 64 17.95 1.82 14.78
CA GLY A 64 18.47 2.76 13.79
C GLY A 64 17.79 4.13 13.80
N ASN A 65 18.05 4.92 12.76
CA ASN A 65 17.55 6.29 12.59
C ASN A 65 16.39 6.41 11.59
N ASP A 66 16.28 5.46 10.66
CA ASP A 66 15.34 5.48 9.54
C ASP A 66 13.87 5.60 9.99
N GLY A 67 13.47 4.84 11.01
CA GLY A 67 12.12 4.90 11.56
C GLY A 67 11.73 6.28 12.11
N TYR A 68 12.70 7.05 12.62
CA TYR A 68 12.46 8.42 13.10
C TYR A 68 12.17 9.38 11.96
N TYR A 69 12.88 9.25 10.85
CA TYR A 69 12.63 10.03 9.64
C TYR A 69 11.21 9.77 9.11
N HIS A 70 10.85 8.49 8.93
CA HIS A 70 9.57 8.12 8.35
C HIS A 70 8.36 8.59 9.16
N ILE A 71 8.39 8.40 10.48
CA ILE A 71 7.27 8.83 11.33
C ILE A 71 7.16 10.35 11.41
N LYS A 72 8.30 11.07 11.38
CA LYS A 72 8.29 12.52 11.40
C LYS A 72 7.76 13.07 10.07
N LEU A 73 8.19 12.52 8.94
CA LEU A 73 7.68 12.93 7.64
C LEU A 73 6.18 12.62 7.49
N ALA A 74 5.71 11.48 8.00
CA ALA A 74 4.28 11.18 8.08
C ALA A 74 3.51 12.24 8.89
N GLN A 75 4.07 12.69 10.02
CA GLN A 75 3.43 13.75 10.83
C GLN A 75 3.32 15.05 10.02
N VAL A 76 4.40 15.46 9.35
CA VAL A 76 4.40 16.66 8.49
C VAL A 76 3.39 16.50 7.35
N MET A 77 3.32 15.34 6.70
CA MET A 77 2.32 15.06 5.67
C MET A 77 0.88 15.17 6.18
N GLY A 78 0.62 14.73 7.41
CA GLY A 78 -0.69 14.87 8.05
C GLY A 78 -1.05 16.32 8.38
N GLN A 79 -0.06 17.19 8.59
CA GLN A 79 -0.23 18.59 9.00
C GLN A 79 -0.25 19.57 7.82
N GLU A 80 0.58 19.33 6.80
CA GLU A 80 0.86 20.26 5.71
C GLU A 80 0.36 19.75 4.34
N GLY A 81 -0.29 18.58 4.33
CA GLY A 81 -0.77 17.90 3.13
C GLY A 81 0.17 16.79 2.65
N LEU A 82 -0.33 15.91 1.78
CA LEU A 82 0.36 14.66 1.41
C LEU A 82 1.63 14.82 0.57
N ARG A 83 2.03 16.05 0.24
CA ARG A 83 3.24 16.38 -0.53
C ARG A 83 3.87 17.67 0.04
N PRO A 84 4.36 17.64 1.29
CA PRO A 84 4.96 18.81 1.89
C PRO A 84 6.30 19.14 1.20
N PRO A 85 6.77 20.39 1.25
CA PRO A 85 8.12 20.73 0.82
C PRO A 85 9.16 19.96 1.66
N PHE A 86 10.30 19.60 1.04
CA PHE A 86 11.37 18.84 1.70
C PHE A 86 12.70 19.62 1.72
N PRO A 87 12.88 20.59 2.64
CA PRO A 87 14.07 21.46 2.66
C PRO A 87 15.29 20.89 3.40
N TRP A 88 15.18 19.74 4.07
CA TRP A 88 16.15 19.33 5.10
C TRP A 88 17.46 18.71 4.58
N LEU A 89 17.51 18.21 3.34
CA LEU A 89 18.69 17.51 2.80
C LEU A 89 19.19 18.11 1.47
N PRO A 90 19.48 19.43 1.41
CA PRO A 90 19.76 20.14 0.16
C PRO A 90 21.05 19.72 -0.54
N LEU A 91 22.01 19.14 0.20
CA LEU A 91 23.31 18.70 -0.34
C LEU A 91 23.33 17.21 -0.69
N THR A 92 22.16 16.57 -0.83
CA THR A 92 22.05 15.13 -1.09
C THR A 92 21.26 14.84 -2.36
N VAL A 93 21.07 13.56 -2.68
CA VAL A 93 20.15 13.13 -3.75
C VAL A 93 18.68 13.47 -3.45
N LEU A 94 18.37 13.82 -2.20
CA LEU A 94 17.06 14.26 -1.72
C LEU A 94 16.95 15.80 -1.66
N ALA A 95 17.75 16.52 -2.46
CA ALA A 95 17.66 17.98 -2.57
C ALA A 95 16.24 18.43 -2.97
N PRO A 96 15.77 19.61 -2.51
CA PRO A 96 14.37 20.04 -2.70
C PRO A 96 13.87 20.03 -4.15
N ASP A 97 14.74 20.35 -5.10
CA ASP A 97 14.46 20.40 -6.54
C ASP A 97 14.37 19.01 -7.19
N ARG A 98 14.88 17.98 -6.51
CA ARG A 98 14.93 16.59 -7.00
C ARG A 98 14.24 15.60 -6.06
N TYR A 99 13.66 16.09 -4.96
CA TYR A 99 13.04 15.24 -3.96
C TYR A 99 11.81 14.52 -4.52
N VAL A 100 11.85 13.20 -4.41
CA VAL A 100 10.70 12.33 -4.64
C VAL A 100 10.53 11.48 -3.39
N ASP A 101 9.31 11.44 -2.86
CA ASP A 101 8.98 10.57 -1.76
C ASP A 101 8.82 9.12 -2.26
N HIS A 102 9.91 8.36 -2.20
CA HIS A 102 9.94 6.95 -2.61
C HIS A 102 9.10 6.06 -1.69
N HIS A 103 8.81 6.52 -0.48
CA HIS A 103 8.05 5.81 0.55
C HIS A 103 6.67 6.46 0.77
N TRP A 104 6.13 7.16 -0.24
CA TRP A 104 4.92 7.97 -0.10
C TRP A 104 3.72 7.22 0.49
N LEU A 105 3.41 6.03 -0.04
CA LEU A 105 2.31 5.22 0.48
C LEU A 105 2.58 4.75 1.92
N TYR A 106 3.83 4.45 2.23
CA TYR A 106 4.22 4.06 3.59
C TYR A 106 4.02 5.23 4.56
N HIS A 107 4.49 6.43 4.23
CA HIS A 107 4.25 7.62 5.07
C HIS A 107 2.76 7.91 5.26
N MET A 108 1.94 7.75 4.22
CA MET A 108 0.49 7.88 4.36
C MET A 108 -0.10 6.89 5.37
N LEU A 109 0.32 5.62 5.31
CA LEU A 109 -0.12 4.59 6.26
C LEU A 109 0.36 4.86 7.69
N LEU A 110 1.44 5.62 7.85
CA LEU A 110 1.96 6.02 9.16
C LEU A 110 1.21 7.18 9.80
N ILE A 111 0.48 8.02 9.04
CA ILE A 111 -0.23 9.21 9.58
C ILE A 111 -1.10 8.88 10.81
N PRO A 112 -1.91 7.81 10.85
CA PRO A 112 -2.72 7.49 12.03
C PRO A 112 -1.88 7.23 13.30
N PHE A 113 -0.60 6.86 13.15
CA PHE A 113 0.31 6.59 14.25
C PHE A 113 1.03 7.85 14.77
N THR A 114 0.77 9.04 14.21
CA THR A 114 1.47 10.28 14.60
C THR A 114 0.71 11.13 15.63
N TRP A 115 -0.44 10.66 16.14
CA TRP A 115 -1.29 11.47 17.03
C TRP A 115 -0.63 11.73 18.40
N SER A 116 0.16 10.80 18.91
CA SER A 116 0.81 10.93 20.22
C SER A 116 2.33 10.97 20.12
N ASP A 117 3.02 10.31 21.05
CA ASP A 117 4.47 10.17 21.03
C ASP A 117 4.91 9.46 19.74
N LEU A 118 5.65 10.19 18.89
CA LEU A 118 6.07 9.67 17.58
C LEU A 118 6.93 8.42 17.68
N ARG A 119 7.73 8.29 18.73
CA ARG A 119 8.56 7.10 18.93
C ARG A 119 7.66 5.88 19.21
N LEU A 120 6.70 5.97 20.11
CA LEU A 120 5.73 4.91 20.37
C LEU A 120 4.87 4.62 19.14
N GLY A 121 4.44 5.66 18.43
CA GLY A 121 3.71 5.54 17.16
C GLY A 121 4.46 4.73 16.12
N ALA A 122 5.73 5.08 15.87
CA ALA A 122 6.61 4.35 14.96
C ALA A 122 6.83 2.88 15.40
N LYS A 123 6.97 2.63 16.71
CA LYS A 123 7.12 1.26 17.24
C LYS A 123 5.88 0.43 16.96
N TRP A 124 4.69 0.96 17.23
CA TRP A 124 3.44 0.27 16.94
C TRP A 124 3.21 0.08 15.45
N ALA A 125 3.52 1.07 14.62
CA ALA A 125 3.43 0.93 13.17
C ALA A 125 4.35 -0.20 12.65
N SER A 126 5.57 -0.30 13.19
CA SER A 126 6.55 -1.36 12.89
C SER A 126 6.15 -2.75 13.42
N VAL A 127 5.07 -2.85 14.20
CA VAL A 127 4.48 -4.11 14.67
C VAL A 127 3.25 -4.45 13.85
N ILE A 128 2.33 -3.50 13.71
CA ILE A 128 1.01 -3.72 13.09
C ILE A 128 1.12 -3.93 11.58
N LEU A 129 1.87 -3.09 10.86
CA LEU A 129 1.94 -3.19 9.40
C LEU A 129 2.56 -4.51 8.93
N PRO A 130 3.70 -4.99 9.50
CA PRO A 130 4.23 -6.30 9.12
C PRO A 130 3.34 -7.47 9.57
N ALA A 131 2.67 -7.38 10.73
CA ALA A 131 1.71 -8.40 11.16
C ALA A 131 0.53 -8.54 10.18
N LEU A 132 0.04 -7.42 9.63
CA LEU A 132 -0.97 -7.43 8.57
C LEU A 132 -0.43 -8.05 7.27
N THR A 133 0.83 -7.82 6.92
CA THR A 133 1.47 -8.46 5.76
C THR A 133 1.51 -9.98 5.92
N PHE A 134 1.91 -10.50 7.08
CA PHE A 134 1.89 -11.95 7.35
C PHE A 134 0.48 -12.53 7.30
N LEU A 135 -0.50 -11.85 7.92
CA LEU A 135 -1.90 -12.24 7.85
C LEU A 135 -2.40 -12.29 6.40
N THR A 136 -2.06 -11.27 5.61
CA THR A 136 -2.43 -11.19 4.18
C THR A 136 -1.79 -12.34 3.40
N GLY A 137 -0.51 -12.64 3.66
CA GLY A 137 0.17 -13.80 3.07
C GLY A 137 -0.56 -15.11 3.37
N TRP A 138 -0.93 -15.33 4.63
CA TRP A 138 -1.74 -16.50 5.00
C TRP A 138 -3.09 -16.52 4.28
N VAL A 139 -3.82 -15.40 4.21
CA VAL A 139 -5.10 -15.31 3.50
C VAL A 139 -4.96 -15.67 2.01
N LEU A 140 -3.87 -15.27 1.36
CA LEU A 140 -3.61 -15.57 -0.05
C LEU A 140 -3.22 -17.03 -0.30
N LEU A 141 -2.52 -17.65 0.66
CA LEU A 141 -1.95 -19.00 0.51
C LEU A 141 -2.85 -20.13 1.04
N ARG A 142 -3.71 -19.87 2.03
CA ARG A 142 -4.53 -20.89 2.73
C ARG A 142 -5.49 -21.73 1.86
N GLY A 143 -5.65 -21.39 0.59
CA GLY A 143 -6.51 -22.12 -0.34
C GLY A 143 -5.82 -22.54 -1.63
N GLN A 144 -4.49 -22.37 -1.71
CA GLN A 144 -3.68 -22.96 -2.77
C GLN A 144 -3.48 -24.45 -2.47
#